data_AF-A8TZ76-F1
#
_entry.id   AF-A8TZ76-F1
#
_cell.length_a   1.000
_cell.length_b   1.000
_cell.length_c   1.000
_cell.angle_alpha   90.00
_cell.angle_beta   90.00
_cell.angle_gamma   90.00
#
_symmetry.space_group_name_H-M   'P 1'
#
loop_
_entity.id
_entity.type
_entity.pdbx_description
1 polymer ?
#
loop_
_entity_poly.entity_id
_entity_poly.type
_entity_poly.pdbx_seq_one_letter_code
_entity_poly.pdbx_strand_id
1 'polypeptide(L)' 'MPGCCWAAALPVGRVGAGEDVTRQILTFMAVGFATGSIIYVDGGALVI' A
#
# COMPACT_ATOMS: atom_id res chain seq x y z
N MET A 1 19.25 -6.33 15.67
CA MET A 1 18.21 -5.29 15.68
C MET A 1 16.94 -5.86 15.03
N PRO A 2 15.88 -6.17 15.78
CA PRO A 2 14.75 -6.98 15.31
C PRO A 2 13.67 -6.21 14.52
N GLY A 3 14.01 -5.08 13.89
CA GLY A 3 13.03 -4.22 13.19
C GLY A 3 13.18 -4.13 11.66
N CYS A 4 14.30 -4.55 11.07
CA CYS A 4 14.54 -4.41 9.63
C CYS A 4 13.99 -5.55 8.77
N CYS A 5 13.66 -6.70 9.36
CA CYS A 5 13.30 -7.91 8.63
C CYS A 5 11.89 -7.88 8.01
N TRP A 6 10.99 -7.02 8.49
CA TRP A 6 9.60 -6.97 8.00
C TRP A 6 9.53 -6.42 6.58
N ALA A 7 10.36 -5.43 6.25
CA ALA A 7 10.47 -4.88 4.91
C ALA A 7 11.03 -5.89 3.89
N ALA A 8 11.96 -6.75 4.32
CA ALA A 8 12.60 -7.74 3.45
C ALA A 8 11.66 -8.89 3.05
N ALA A 9 10.59 -9.12 3.81
CA ALA A 9 9.60 -10.16 3.53
C ALA A 9 8.50 -9.71 2.56
N LEU A 10 8.31 -8.40 2.39
CA LEU A 10 7.29 -7.85 1.49
C LEU A 10 7.85 -7.70 0.07
N PRO A 11 7.05 -7.95 -0.99
CA PRO A 11 7.48 -7.74 -2.38
C PRO A 11 8.02 -6.34 -2.66
N VAL A 12 7.48 -5.32 -1.99
CA VAL A 12 7.95 -3.94 -2.13
C VAL A 12 9.35 -3.70 -1.55
N GLY A 13 9.87 -4.62 -0.71
CA GLY A 13 11.24 -4.59 -0.19
C GLY A 13 11.56 -3.44 0.78
N ARG A 14 10.53 -2.68 1.21
CA ARG A 14 10.67 -1.49 2.05
C ARG A 14 9.51 -1.35 3.02
N VAL A 15 9.68 -0.49 4.02
CA VAL A 15 8.57 -0.01 4.86
C VAL A 15 7.77 1.04 4.07
N GLY A 16 6.44 0.94 4.16
CA GLY A 16 5.51 1.93 3.62
C GLY A 16 5.60 3.28 4.33
N ALA A 17 5.34 4.36 3.60
CA ALA A 17 5.19 5.70 4.16
C ALA A 17 3.70 6.10 4.18
N GLY A 18 3.33 7.09 4.98
CA GLY A 18 1.94 7.57 5.03
C GLY A 18 1.43 8.05 3.67
N GLU A 19 2.33 8.65 2.89
CA GLU A 19 2.08 9.15 1.54
C GLU A 19 1.65 8.06 0.56
N ASP A 20 2.07 6.81 0.76
CA ASP A 20 1.66 5.68 -0.08
C ASP A 20 0.13 5.47 0.01
N VAL A 21 -0.44 5.62 1.21
CA VAL A 21 -1.89 5.53 1.45
C VAL A 21 -2.60 6.83 1.03
N THR A 22 -2.04 8.00 1.38
CA THR A 22 -2.64 9.30 1.01
C THR A 22 -2.81 9.44 -0.49
N ARG A 23 -1.82 9.01 -1.29
CA ARG A 23 -1.89 9.06 -2.75
C ARG A 23 -3.09 8.29 -3.30
N GLN A 24 -3.43 7.16 -2.69
CA GLN A 24 -4.61 6.41 -3.11
C GLN A 24 -5.90 7.13 -2.74
N ILE A 25 -6.00 7.70 -1.54
CA ILE A 25 -7.18 8.47 -1.12
C ILE A 25 -7.42 9.63 -2.10
N LEU A 26 -6.36 10.37 -2.46
CA LEU A 26 -6.43 11.43 -3.47
C LEU A 26 -6.89 10.90 -4.83
N THR A 27 -6.42 9.71 -5.22
CA THR A 27 -6.84 9.06 -6.47
C THR A 27 -8.32 8.73 -6.46
N PHE A 28 -8.86 8.21 -5.36
CA PHE A 28 -10.31 7.96 -5.25
C PHE A 28 -11.16 9.24 -5.30
N MET A 29 -10.64 10.37 -4.83
CA MET A 29 -11.32 11.66 -4.99
C MET A 29 -11.28 12.17 -6.44
N ALA A 30 -10.24 11.84 -7.19
CA ALA A 30 -10.08 12.27 -8.59
C ALA A 30 -10.81 11.36 -9.59
N VAL A 31 -10.95 10.07 -9.28
CA VAL A 31 -11.48 9.05 -10.20
C VAL A 31 -12.95 8.77 -9.92
N GLY A 32 -13.84 9.48 -10.62
CA GLY A 32 -15.30 9.42 -10.40
C GLY A 32 -16.01 8.09 -10.73
N PHE A 33 -15.30 7.09 -11.25
CA PHE A 33 -15.84 5.76 -11.57
C PHE A 33 -15.27 4.63 -10.70
N ALA A 34 -14.35 4.94 -9.78
CA ALA A 34 -13.80 3.95 -8.85
C ALA A 34 -14.70 3.78 -7.62
N THR A 35 -15.91 3.23 -7.84
CA THR A 35 -16.92 2.99 -6.80
C THR A 35 -17.00 1.51 -6.41
N GLY A 36 -17.30 1.23 -5.13
CA GLY A 36 -17.42 -0.14 -4.61
C GLY A 36 -16.12 -0.95 -4.61
N SER A 37 -14.98 -0.32 -4.91
CA SER A 37 -13.68 -0.97 -4.99
C SER A 37 -13.00 -1.06 -3.63
N ILE A 38 -12.40 -2.21 -3.34
CA ILE A 38 -11.43 -2.39 -2.25
C ILE A 38 -10.06 -2.49 -2.91
N ILE A 39 -9.09 -1.74 -2.41
CA ILE A 39 -7.72 -1.79 -2.90
C ILE A 39 -6.77 -2.01 -1.73
N TYR A 40 -5.70 -2.76 -1.98
CA TYR A 40 -4.69 -3.09 -0.99
C TYR A 40 -3.44 -2.25 -1.22
N VAL A 41 -3.00 -1.56 -0.18
CA VAL A 41 -1.74 -0.79 -0.13
C VAL A 41 -0.87 -1.38 0.97
N ASP A 42 -0.42 -2.61 0.77
CA ASP A 42 0.21 -3.45 1.81
C ASP A 42 1.63 -3.90 1.45
N GLY A 43 2.23 -3.31 0.41
CA GLY A 43 3.53 -3.71 -0.09
C GLY A 43 3.54 -5.06 -0.83
N GLY A 44 2.37 -5.59 -1.19
CA GLY A 44 2.21 -6.87 -1.88
C GLY A 44 2.00 -8.06 -0.95
N ALA A 45 1.74 -7.83 0.34
CA ALA A 45 1.56 -8.90 1.33
C ALA A 45 0.39 -9.85 0.99
N LEU A 46 -0.69 -9.34 0.39
CA LEU A 46 -1.87 -10.14 0.07
C LEU A 46 -1.62 -11.25 -0.97
N VAL A 47 -0.64 -11.07 -1.86
CA VAL A 47 -0.47 -11.91 -3.06
C VAL A 47 0.68 -12.90 -2.96
N ILE A 48 1.29 -13.06 -1.78
CA ILE A 48 2.34 -14.03 -1.48
C ILE A 48 1.99 -14.86 -0.23
#